data_AF-A0A7S2KJR8-F1
#
_entry.id   AF-A0A7S2KJR8-F1
#
_cell.length_a   1.000
_cell.length_b   1.000
_cell.length_c   1.000
_cell.angle_alpha   90.00
_cell.angle_beta   90.00
_cell.angle_gamma   90.00
#
_symmetry.space_group_name_H-M   'P 1'
#
loop_
_entity.id
_entity.type
_entity.pdbx_description
1 polymer ?
#
loop_
_entity_poly.entity_id
_entity_poly.type
_entity_poly.pdbx_seq_one_letter_code
_entity_poly.pdbx_strand_id
1 'polypeptide(L)'
;AFGRCAGPQLWVSLVEKAYAKAHGGYNAISGGQTSEALLDLTGAPTEVVHFRDPAFDKELFWGRLLSLLQAGCLVGCGTSPDTLEELGLVGQHAYSVLEAREGASAPALFGG
;
A
#
# COMPACT_ATOMS: atom_id res chain seq x y z
N ALA A 1 0.77 -4.06 18.60
CA ALA A 1 2.23 -3.81 18.57
C ALA A 1 2.45 -2.44 17.93
N PHE A 2 3.49 -1.70 18.33
CA PHE A 2 3.77 -0.34 17.83
C PHE A 2 4.98 -0.32 16.89
N GLY A 3 5.09 0.73 16.07
CA GLY A 3 6.15 0.93 15.09
C GLY A 3 7.53 1.01 15.73
N ARG A 4 8.47 0.22 15.19
CA ARG A 4 9.88 0.21 15.60
C ARG A 4 10.80 -0.05 14.42
N CYS A 5 12.01 0.52 14.46
CA CYS A 5 13.07 0.17 13.54
C CYS A 5 13.72 -1.17 13.92
N ALA A 6 14.41 -1.82 12.97
CA ALA A 6 15.19 -3.04 13.24
C ALA A 6 16.46 -2.80 14.09
N GLY A 7 16.82 -1.55 14.38
CA GLY A 7 18.00 -1.17 15.17
C GLY A 7 17.70 -0.03 16.15
N PRO A 8 18.72 0.59 16.78
CA PRO A 8 18.58 1.63 17.81
C PRO A 8 18.19 2.99 17.24
N GLN A 9 17.28 3.01 16.27
CA GLN A 9 16.75 4.22 15.64
C GLN A 9 15.35 4.47 16.20
N LEU A 10 15.08 5.71 16.60
CA LEU A 10 13.82 6.08 17.26
C LEU A 10 12.83 6.78 16.33
N TRP A 11 13.21 7.08 15.09
CA TRP A 11 12.41 7.95 14.22
C TRP A 11 11.02 7.37 13.94
N VAL A 12 10.88 6.07 13.68
CA VAL A 12 9.56 5.43 13.46
C VAL A 12 8.67 5.62 14.68
N SER A 13 9.18 5.27 15.87
CA SER A 13 8.41 5.35 17.11
C SER A 13 8.06 6.79 17.50
N LEU A 14 8.92 7.77 17.18
CA LEU A 14 8.66 9.18 17.40
C LEU A 14 7.60 9.74 16.45
N VAL A 15 7.67 9.38 15.16
CA VAL A 15 6.67 9.77 14.16
C VAL A 15 5.31 9.17 14.51
N GLU A 16 5.26 7.87 14.82
CA GLU A 16 4.03 7.20 15.24
C GLU A 16 3.43 7.84 16.50
N LYS A 17 4.27 8.20 17.49
CA LYS A 17 3.81 8.89 18.70
C LYS A 17 3.23 10.27 18.41
N ALA A 18 3.86 11.04 17.54
CA ALA A 18 3.37 12.36 17.14
C ALA A 18 2.03 12.25 16.40
N TYR A 19 1.94 11.27 15.49
CA TYR A 19 0.72 10.93 14.77
C TYR A 19 -0.40 10.51 15.74
N ALA A 20 -0.13 9.54 16.62
CA ALA A 20 -1.07 9.13 17.67
C ALA A 20 -1.54 10.34 18.51
N LYS A 21 -0.64 11.24 18.92
CA LYS A 21 -1.00 12.43 19.69
C LYS A 21 -1.94 13.36 18.93
N ALA A 22 -1.70 13.59 17.64
CA ALA A 22 -2.57 14.43 16.80
C ALA A 22 -3.99 13.84 16.64
N HIS A 23 -4.09 12.51 16.63
CA HIS A 23 -5.36 11.78 16.45
C HIS A 23 -6.04 11.35 17.77
N GLY A 24 -5.56 11.80 18.94
CA GLY A 24 -6.21 11.54 20.24
C GLY A 24 -5.72 10.29 20.98
N GLY A 25 -4.66 9.64 20.52
CA GLY A 25 -3.95 8.56 21.19
C GLY A 25 -3.68 7.35 20.30
N TYR A 26 -2.90 6.39 20.80
CA TYR A 26 -2.54 5.18 20.05
C TYR A 26 -3.74 4.31 19.67
N ASN A 27 -4.79 4.30 20.49
CA ASN A 27 -6.00 3.53 20.19
C ASN A 27 -6.77 4.11 18.99
N ALA A 28 -6.65 5.42 18.74
CA ALA A 28 -7.36 6.10 17.66
C ALA A 28 -6.76 5.84 16.28
N ILE A 29 -5.47 5.47 16.22
CA ILE A 29 -4.76 5.17 14.97
C ILE A 29 -4.72 3.68 14.64
N SER A 30 -5.30 2.84 15.51
CA SER A 30 -5.38 1.40 15.30
C SER A 30 -6.50 1.05 14.32
N GLY A 31 -6.16 0.40 13.20
CA GLY A 31 -7.13 -0.02 12.18
C GLY A 31 -7.56 1.09 11.21
N GLY A 32 -6.83 2.20 11.15
CA GLY A 32 -7.05 3.27 10.17
C GLY A 32 -6.71 2.85 8.74
N GLN A 33 -7.10 3.70 7.76
CA GLN A 33 -6.85 3.43 6.35
C GLN A 33 -5.51 4.02 5.88
N THR A 34 -4.78 3.28 5.03
CA THR A 34 -3.51 3.77 4.46
C THR A 34 -3.69 5.08 3.68
N SER A 35 -4.83 5.27 3.01
CA SER A 35 -5.15 6.50 2.27
C SER A 35 -5.27 7.74 3.17
N GLU A 36 -5.80 7.59 4.39
CA GLU A 36 -5.87 8.67 5.38
C GLU A 36 -4.46 9.02 5.86
N ALA A 37 -3.67 8.01 6.23
CA ALA A 37 -2.30 8.22 6.67
C ALA A 37 -1.42 8.88 5.58
N LEU A 38 -1.58 8.50 4.31
CA LEU A 38 -0.87 9.13 3.20
C LEU A 38 -1.26 10.60 3.02
N LEU A 39 -2.55 10.92 3.13
CA LEU A 39 -3.04 12.30 3.07
C LEU A 39 -2.46 13.12 4.23
N ASP A 40 -2.54 12.62 5.46
CA ASP A 40 -2.10 13.35 6.65
C ASP A 40 -0.58 13.57 6.68
N LEU A 41 0.21 12.61 6.20
CA LEU A 41 1.68 12.68 6.23
C LEU A 41 2.27 13.45 5.05
N THR A 42 1.58 13.52 3.91
CA THR A 42 2.11 14.17 2.69
C THR A 42 1.37 15.44 2.30
N GLY A 43 0.14 15.63 2.76
CA GLY A 43 -0.78 16.67 2.30
C GLY A 43 -1.27 16.48 0.85
N ALA A 44 -0.85 15.42 0.17
CA ALA A 44 -1.23 15.14 -1.21
C ALA A 44 -2.60 14.45 -1.28
N PRO A 45 -3.40 14.71 -2.33
CA PRO A 45 -4.68 14.02 -2.51
C PRO A 45 -4.45 12.52 -2.68
N THR A 46 -5.31 11.72 -2.04
CA THR A 46 -5.25 10.25 -2.11
C THR A 46 -6.46 9.70 -2.85
N GLU A 47 -6.26 8.56 -3.51
CA GLU A 47 -7.30 7.82 -4.20
C GLU A 47 -7.25 6.34 -3.80
N VAL A 48 -8.42 5.74 -3.67
CA VAL A 48 -8.57 4.32 -3.35
C VAL A 48 -9.19 3.61 -4.55
N VAL A 49 -8.52 2.55 -5.02
CA VAL A 49 -9.02 1.71 -6.11
C VAL A 49 -9.48 0.37 -5.53
N HIS A 50 -10.71 0.00 -5.81
CA HIS A 50 -11.29 -1.27 -5.37
C HIS A 50 -11.28 -2.29 -6.50
N PHE A 51 -10.49 -3.35 -6.36
CA PHE A 51 -10.38 -4.41 -7.37
C PHE A 51 -11.66 -5.23 -7.60
N ARG A 52 -12.64 -5.14 -6.68
CA ARG A 52 -13.94 -5.81 -6.78
C ARG A 52 -15.01 -4.94 -7.45
N ASP A 53 -14.69 -3.71 -7.83
CA ASP A 53 -15.61 -2.84 -8.57
C ASP A 53 -15.85 -3.41 -9.97
N PRO A 54 -17.11 -3.60 -10.41
CA PRO A 54 -17.42 -4.05 -11.77
C PRO A 54 -16.87 -3.14 -12.88
N ALA A 55 -16.63 -1.85 -12.58
CA ALA A 55 -16.05 -0.89 -13.51
C ALA A 55 -14.51 -0.90 -13.52
N PHE A 56 -13.86 -1.76 -12.73
CA PHE A 56 -12.41 -1.84 -12.66
C PHE A 56 -11.82 -2.39 -13.97
N ASP A 57 -11.07 -1.54 -14.68
CA ASP A 57 -10.29 -1.91 -15.86
C ASP A 57 -8.82 -2.14 -15.48
N LYS A 58 -8.38 -3.39 -15.61
CA LYS A 58 -7.02 -3.83 -15.27
C LYS A 58 -5.93 -3.16 -16.11
N GLU A 59 -6.16 -2.93 -17.39
CA GLU A 59 -5.15 -2.38 -18.31
C GLU A 59 -4.99 -0.88 -18.07
N LEU A 60 -6.11 -0.18 -17.91
CA LEU A 60 -6.11 1.23 -17.55
C LEU A 60 -5.45 1.46 -16.19
N PHE A 61 -5.80 0.63 -15.20
CA PHE A 61 -5.20 0.68 -13.88
C PHE A 61 -3.69 0.40 -13.93
N TRP A 62 -3.25 -0.59 -14.71
CA TRP A 62 -1.84 -0.92 -14.84
C TRP A 62 -1.01 0.25 -15.39
N GLY A 63 -1.45 0.86 -16.50
CA GLY A 63 -0.77 2.04 -17.06
C GLY A 63 -0.74 3.22 -16.08
N ARG A 64 -1.83 3.39 -15.32
CA ARG A 64 -1.92 4.42 -14.28
C ARG A 64 -0.97 4.16 -13.10
N LEU A 65 -0.90 2.92 -12.62
CA LEU A 65 -0.01 2.52 -11.53
C LEU A 65 1.46 2.76 -11.89
N LEU A 66 1.87 2.39 -13.10
CA LEU A 66 3.23 2.67 -13.60
C LEU A 66 3.51 4.17 -13.61
N SER A 67 2.56 4.97 -14.11
CA SER A 67 2.70 6.43 -14.19
C SER A 67 2.84 7.06 -12.79
N LEU A 68 2.06 6.61 -11.81
CA LEU A 68 2.12 7.08 -10.42
C LEU A 68 3.47 6.76 -9.76
N LEU A 69 3.95 5.52 -9.91
CA LEU A 69 5.23 5.10 -9.34
C LEU A 69 6.41 5.83 -9.99
N GLN A 70 6.37 6.04 -11.32
CA GLN A 70 7.36 6.83 -12.03
C GLN A 70 7.38 8.31 -11.61
N ALA A 71 6.22 8.86 -11.26
CA ALA A 71 6.09 10.21 -10.71
C ALA A 71 6.56 10.32 -9.24
N GLY A 72 6.94 9.21 -8.60
CA GLY A 72 7.35 9.18 -7.19
C GLY A 72 6.19 9.25 -6.20
N CYS A 73 4.96 8.96 -6.64
CA CYS A 73 3.81 8.87 -5.74
C CYS A 73 3.92 7.64 -4.83
N LEU A 74 3.44 7.78 -3.59
CA LEU A 74 3.34 6.67 -2.65
C LEU A 74 2.10 5.83 -2.97
N VAL A 75 2.29 4.51 -3.06
CA VAL A 75 1.21 3.56 -3.33
C VAL A 75 1.19 2.50 -2.24
N GLY A 76 0.02 2.35 -1.61
CA GLY A 76 -0.25 1.27 -0.67
C GLY A 76 -1.33 0.34 -1.20
N CYS A 77 -1.30 -0.92 -0.77
CA CYS A 77 -2.37 -1.88 -1.01
C CYS A 77 -2.72 -2.62 0.29
N GLY A 78 -3.91 -3.21 0.35
CA GLY A 78 -4.39 -3.92 1.52
C GLY A 78 -5.00 -5.26 1.14
N THR A 79 -4.89 -6.24 2.03
CA THR A 79 -5.55 -7.54 1.90
C THR A 79 -6.94 -7.52 2.53
N SER A 80 -7.85 -8.32 1.98
CA SER A 80 -9.16 -8.58 2.60
C SER A 80 -9.00 -9.42 3.88
N PRO A 81 -10.08 -9.58 4.67
CA PRO A 81 -10.07 -10.45 5.86
C PRO A 81 -9.88 -11.94 5.58
N ASP A 82 -9.80 -12.33 4.31
CA ASP A 82 -9.67 -13.72 3.89
C ASP A 82 -8.30 -14.27 4.32
N THR A 83 -8.24 -15.56 4.68
CA THR A 83 -6.99 -16.23 5.01
C THR A 83 -6.16 -16.39 3.73
N LEU A 84 -5.08 -15.61 3.61
CA LEU A 84 -4.15 -15.64 2.49
C LEU A 84 -2.77 -16.24 2.86
N GLU A 85 -2.73 -16.97 3.98
CA GLU A 85 -1.49 -17.55 4.54
C GLU A 85 -0.83 -18.53 3.56
N GLU A 86 -1.62 -19.26 2.76
CA GLU A 86 -1.13 -20.17 1.71
C GLU A 86 -0.33 -19.42 0.62
N LEU A 87 -0.62 -18.13 0.42
CA LEU A 87 0.11 -17.24 -0.51
C LEU A 87 1.25 -16.50 0.18
N GLY A 88 1.47 -16.72 1.49
CA GLY A 88 2.42 -15.99 2.31
C GLY A 88 1.99 -14.56 2.67
N LEU A 89 0.70 -14.22 2.46
CA LEU A 89 0.15 -12.91 2.75
C LEU A 89 -0.63 -12.92 4.07
N VAL A 90 -0.59 -11.79 4.77
CA VAL A 90 -1.32 -11.57 6.02
C VAL A 90 -2.65 -10.90 5.67
N GLY A 91 -3.76 -11.44 6.17
CA GLY A 91 -5.10 -10.84 6.01
C GLY A 91 -5.25 -9.56 6.84
N GLN A 92 -6.11 -8.64 6.37
CA GLN A 92 -6.30 -7.31 6.96
C GLN A 92 -4.98 -6.54 7.20
N HIS A 93 -4.06 -6.64 6.24
CA HIS A 93 -2.75 -6.03 6.35
C HIS A 93 -2.47 -5.06 5.21
N ALA A 94 -1.81 -3.95 5.54
CA ALA A 94 -1.37 -2.95 4.59
C ALA A 94 0.06 -3.25 4.12
N TYR A 95 0.27 -3.19 2.82
CA TYR A 95 1.56 -3.36 2.15
C TYR A 95 1.91 -2.10 1.35
N SER A 96 3.20 -1.82 1.22
CA SER A 96 3.70 -0.75 0.35
C SER A 96 4.07 -1.32 -1.02
N VAL A 97 3.60 -0.68 -2.08
CA VAL A 97 4.03 -0.98 -3.44
C VAL A 97 5.26 -0.15 -3.75
N LEU A 98 6.42 -0.80 -3.81
CA LEU A 98 7.70 -0.11 -4.01
C LEU A 98 8.04 0.08 -5.48
N GLU A 99 7.61 -0.86 -6.33
CA GLU A 99 7.96 -0.90 -7.74
C GLU A 99 6.93 -1.72 -8.53
N ALA A 100 6.72 -1.34 -9.79
CA ALA A 100 6.01 -2.14 -10.78
C ALA A 100 6.80 -2.12 -12.09
N ARG A 101 6.89 -3.28 -12.75
CA ARG A 101 7.60 -3.45 -14.02
C ARG A 101 6.77 -4.34 -14.94
N GLU A 102 6.78 -4.03 -16.23
CA GLU A 102 6.28 -4.95 -17.24
C GLU A 102 7.28 -6.09 -17.42
N GLY A 103 6.80 -7.32 -17.27
CA GLY A 103 7.59 -8.50 -17.61
C GLY A 103 7.71 -8.60 -19.13
N ALA A 104 8.89 -8.97 -19.63
CA ALA A 104 9.01 -9.37 -21.02
C ALA A 104 8.05 -10.54 -21.28
N SER A 105 7.16 -10.40 -22.26
CA SER A 105 6.35 -11.52 -22.72
C SER A 105 7.30 -12.66 -23.10
N ALA A 106 7.12 -13.85 -22.52
CA ALA A 106 7.82 -15.03 -23.00
C ALA A 106 7.61 -15.12 -24.52
N PRO A 107 8.66 -15.31 -25.34
CA PRO A 107 8.46 -15.52 -26.77
C PRO A 107 7.54 -16.74 -26.91
N ALA A 108 6.52 -16.61 -27.76
CA ALA A 108 5.59 -17.68 -28.08
C ALA A 108 6.38 -18.86 -28.69
N LEU A 109 6.91 -19.73 -27.84
CA LEU A 109 7.37 -21.04 -28.24
C LEU A 109 6.10 -21.85 -28.49
N PHE A 110 5.98 -22.36 -29.72
CA PHE A 110 4.85 -23.10 -30.32
C PHE A 110 3.96 -22.28 -31.27
N GLY A 111 4.48 -22.14 -32.49
CA GLY A 111 3.70 -21.94 -33.72
C GLY A 111 4.52 -22.48 -34.90
N GLY A 112 4.12 -23.64 -35.45
CA GLY A 112 4.77 -24.31 -36.58
C GLY A 112 4.69 -25.82 -36.50
#